data_AF-A0A1G1VAP4-F1
#
_entry.id   AF-A0A1G1VAP4-F1
#
_cell.length_a   1.000
_cell.length_b   1.000
_cell.length_c   1.000
_cell.angle_alpha   90.00
_cell.angle_beta   90.00
_cell.angle_gamma   90.00
#
_symmetry.space_group_name_H-M   'P 1'
#
loop_
_entity.id
_entity.type
_entity.pdbx_description
1 polymer ?
#
loop_
_entity_poly.entity_id
_entity_poly.type
_entity_poly.pdbx_seq_one_letter_code
_entity_poly.pdbx_strand_id
1 'polypeptide(L)'
;MSYSNFISRKTLYTSLAINLILILALIVGILWKFAEERIVDQSAKPYAPEVTTEAVENINDRRELPECFLGRCPQYFSMEVDGDPNTFESIVVIPISMTKGAGKVWIIREGKVIFETAALAQIGIKENEGGNGFTISYWKDWSDIKNPVVASAEYKYQDEKFVLVGGEQLPDKPPF
;
A
#
# COMPACT_ATOMS: atom_id res chain seq x y z
N MET A 1 40.58 -34.04 52.65
CA MET A 1 40.15 -32.67 52.27
C MET A 1 40.43 -32.48 50.79
N SER A 2 39.40 -32.39 49.94
CA SER A 2 39.55 -32.00 48.54
C SER A 2 38.28 -31.26 48.11
N TYR A 3 38.30 -29.94 48.30
CA TYR A 3 37.17 -29.03 48.06
C TYR A 3 37.48 -28.01 46.94
N SER A 4 38.39 -28.31 46.01
CA SER A 4 38.85 -27.32 45.02
C SER A 4 38.30 -27.46 43.60
N ASN A 5 37.55 -28.53 43.27
CA ASN A 5 37.13 -28.79 41.88
C ASN A 5 35.67 -28.47 41.53
N PHE A 6 34.83 -28.10 42.50
CA PHE A 6 33.38 -27.88 42.25
C PHE A 6 33.00 -26.43 41.94
N ILE A 7 33.79 -25.46 42.43
CA ILE A 7 33.52 -24.02 42.23
C ILE A 7 33.84 -23.60 40.79
N SER A 8 34.90 -24.17 40.20
CA SER A 8 35.39 -23.83 38.85
C SER A 8 34.40 -24.16 37.72
N ARG A 9 33.65 -25.26 37.81
CA ARG A 9 32.66 -25.63 36.77
C ARG A 9 31.43 -24.73 36.79
N LYS A 10 30.91 -24.36 37.97
CA LYS A 10 29.72 -23.48 38.09
C LYS A 10 30.00 -22.07 37.58
N THR A 11 31.18 -21.52 37.84
CA THR A 11 31.61 -20.22 37.27
C THR A 11 31.84 -20.29 35.76
N LEU A 12 32.28 -21.43 35.23
CA LEU A 12 32.43 -21.64 33.79
C LEU A 12 31.07 -21.70 33.07
N TYR A 13 30.10 -22.43 33.61
CA TYR A 13 28.74 -22.51 33.02
C TYR A 13 27.99 -21.18 33.10
N THR A 14 28.13 -20.44 34.20
CA THR A 14 27.52 -19.11 34.32
C THR A 14 28.16 -18.10 33.36
N SER A 15 29.49 -18.13 33.21
CA SER A 15 30.19 -17.33 32.20
C SER A 15 29.76 -17.67 30.76
N LEU A 16 29.58 -18.96 30.45
CA LEU A 16 29.14 -19.40 29.12
C LEU A 16 27.69 -19.01 28.84
N ALA A 17 26.80 -19.10 29.84
CA ALA A 17 25.41 -18.66 29.73
C ALA A 17 25.30 -17.13 29.52
N ILE A 18 26.09 -16.32 30.22
CA ILE A 18 26.11 -14.86 30.05
C ILE A 18 26.57 -14.48 28.64
N ASN A 19 27.64 -15.11 28.14
CA ASN A 19 28.10 -14.89 26.77
C ASN A 19 27.05 -15.28 25.73
N LEU A 20 26.33 -16.39 25.94
CA LEU A 20 25.27 -16.83 25.03
C LEU A 20 24.09 -15.83 24.99
N ILE A 21 23.70 -15.27 26.14
CA ILE A 21 22.65 -14.26 26.23
C ILE A 21 23.06 -12.97 25.50
N LEU A 22 24.31 -12.54 25.66
CA LEU A 22 24.84 -11.35 24.96
C LEU A 22 24.84 -11.55 23.44
N ILE A 23 25.25 -12.72 22.95
CA ILE A 23 25.21 -13.06 21.51
C ILE A 23 23.77 -13.05 20.98
N LEU A 24 22.82 -13.65 21.71
CA LEU A 24 21.41 -13.66 21.33
C LEU A 24 20.82 -12.25 21.26
N ALA A 25 21.10 -11.39 22.23
CA ALA A 25 20.64 -10.00 22.23
C ALA A 25 21.19 -9.22 21.01
N LEU A 26 22.45 -9.46 20.64
CA LEU A 26 23.09 -8.83 19.50
C LEU A 26 22.48 -9.30 18.17
N ILE A 27 22.18 -10.60 18.03
CA ILE A 27 21.49 -11.15 16.86
C ILE A 27 20.07 -10.57 16.73
N VAL A 28 19.32 -10.49 17.83
CA VAL A 28 17.97 -9.89 17.82
C VAL A 28 18.01 -8.43 17.41
N GLY A 29 18.98 -7.64 17.89
CA GLY A 29 19.16 -6.25 17.48
C GLY A 29 19.47 -6.09 15.99
N ILE A 30 20.32 -6.97 15.43
CA ILE A 30 20.61 -6.99 13.99
C ILE A 30 19.36 -7.36 13.19
N LEU A 31 18.62 -8.39 13.60
CA LEU A 31 17.39 -8.81 12.91
C LEU A 31 16.29 -7.75 12.97
N TRP A 32 16.20 -6.98 14.07
CA TRP A 32 15.25 -5.88 14.17
C TRP A 32 15.55 -4.77 13.14
N LYS A 33 16.83 -4.47 12.90
CA LYS A 33 17.22 -3.51 11.85
C LYS A 33 16.81 -3.96 10.45
N PHE A 34 16.81 -5.27 10.17
CA PHE A 34 16.36 -5.82 8.89
C PHE A 34 14.83 -5.95 8.78
N ALA A 35 14.09 -5.91 9.89
CA ALA A 35 12.62 -5.91 9.86
C ALA A 35 12.06 -4.56 9.38
N GLU A 36 12.74 -3.45 9.68
CA GLU A 36 12.35 -2.10 9.20
C GLU A 36 12.74 -1.85 7.73
N GLU A 37 13.73 -2.56 7.18
CA GLU A 37 14.14 -2.44 5.77
C GLU A 37 13.29 -3.29 4.80
N ARG A 38 12.25 -3.99 5.27
CA ARG A 38 11.21 -4.56 4.38
C ARG A 38 10.09 -3.56 4.07
N ILE A 39 10.40 -2.26 4.07
CA ILE A 39 9.67 -1.36 3.18
C ILE A 39 10.07 -1.77 1.77
N VAL A 40 9.11 -2.34 1.05
CA VAL A 40 9.23 -2.69 -0.36
C VAL A 40 9.54 -1.41 -1.13
N ASP A 41 10.84 -1.15 -1.32
CA ASP A 41 11.31 -0.30 -2.39
C ASP A 41 11.20 -1.17 -3.65
N GLN A 42 10.01 -1.16 -4.26
CA GLN A 42 9.77 -1.81 -5.55
C GLN A 42 10.50 -1.00 -6.63
N SER A 43 11.82 -1.12 -6.65
CA SER A 43 12.64 -0.80 -7.81
C SER A 43 12.14 -1.69 -8.96
N ALA A 44 11.49 -1.03 -9.92
CA ALA A 44 10.94 -1.56 -11.16
C ALA A 44 11.74 -2.76 -11.70
N LYS A 45 11.16 -3.95 -11.57
CA LYS A 45 11.42 -5.06 -12.48
C LYS A 45 10.22 -5.11 -13.42
N PRO A 46 10.40 -4.96 -14.75
CA PRO A 46 9.28 -5.07 -15.66
C PRO A 46 8.82 -6.54 -15.68
N TYR A 47 7.80 -6.84 -14.87
CA TYR A 47 7.04 -8.07 -15.02
C TYR A 47 6.06 -7.81 -16.16
N ALA A 48 6.29 -8.45 -17.30
CA ALA A 48 5.30 -8.54 -18.35
C ALA A 48 4.28 -9.60 -17.92
N PRO A 49 3.03 -9.24 -17.55
CA PRO A 49 2.01 -10.24 -17.34
C PRO A 49 1.68 -10.88 -18.69
N GLU A 50 1.69 -12.21 -18.70
CA GLU A 50 1.18 -13.03 -19.80
C GLU A 50 -0.30 -12.70 -19.97
N VAL A 51 -0.64 -12.11 -21.12
CA VAL A 51 -1.99 -11.70 -21.47
C VAL A 51 -2.82 -12.96 -21.70
N THR A 52 -3.56 -13.42 -20.69
CA THR A 52 -4.64 -14.38 -20.90
C THR A 52 -5.85 -13.64 -21.47
N THR A 53 -6.10 -13.87 -22.74
CA THR A 53 -7.16 -13.26 -23.57
C THR A 53 -8.57 -13.78 -23.27
N GLU A 54 -8.94 -13.96 -22.00
CA GLU A 54 -10.27 -14.48 -21.63
C GLU A 54 -10.96 -13.59 -20.59
N ALA A 55 -11.20 -12.32 -20.95
CA ALA A 55 -12.11 -11.44 -20.20
C ALA A 55 -12.66 -10.28 -21.06
N VAL A 56 -12.87 -10.48 -22.37
CA VAL A 56 -13.43 -9.44 -23.26
C VAL A 56 -14.74 -9.91 -23.86
N GLU A 57 -15.76 -10.16 -23.03
CA GLU A 57 -17.11 -10.31 -23.57
C GLU A 57 -18.21 -10.01 -22.54
N ASN A 58 -18.25 -8.78 -21.99
CA ASN A 58 -19.52 -8.08 -21.68
C ASN A 58 -19.36 -6.60 -21.27
N ILE A 59 -18.62 -5.78 -22.04
CA ILE A 59 -18.55 -4.33 -21.80
C ILE A 59 -19.55 -3.61 -22.73
N ASN A 60 -20.84 -3.79 -22.48
CA ASN A 60 -21.92 -3.09 -23.20
C ASN A 60 -22.60 -1.97 -22.40
N ASP A 61 -22.11 -1.62 -21.21
CA ASP A 61 -22.48 -0.40 -20.46
C ASP A 61 -21.29 0.60 -20.42
N ARG A 62 -20.75 0.93 -21.60
CA ARG A 62 -19.46 1.63 -21.80
C ARG A 62 -19.42 3.04 -21.18
N ARG A 63 -19.03 3.14 -19.90
CA ARG A 63 -17.97 4.11 -19.57
C ARG A 63 -16.71 3.51 -20.19
N GLU A 64 -16.27 4.07 -21.32
CA GLU A 64 -15.06 3.64 -22.00
C GLU A 64 -13.89 3.65 -21.01
N LEU A 65 -13.04 2.61 -21.06
CA LEU A 65 -11.82 2.58 -20.26
C LEU A 65 -11.07 3.89 -20.50
N PRO A 66 -10.53 4.52 -19.44
CA PRO A 66 -9.92 5.83 -19.57
C PRO A 66 -8.77 5.79 -20.59
N GLU A 67 -8.75 6.76 -21.48
CA GLU A 67 -7.72 6.92 -22.50
C GLU A 67 -6.47 7.60 -21.93
N CYS A 68 -5.36 7.54 -22.67
CA CYS A 68 -4.17 8.28 -22.31
C CYS A 68 -4.40 9.79 -22.50
N PHE A 69 -4.10 10.58 -21.47
CA PHE A 69 -4.20 12.03 -21.48
C PHE A 69 -2.80 12.65 -21.62
N LEU A 70 -2.58 13.42 -22.70
CA LEU A 70 -1.31 14.13 -22.96
C LEU A 70 -0.06 13.24 -22.83
N GLY A 71 -0.13 12.03 -23.42
CA GLY A 71 0.97 11.06 -23.39
C GLY A 71 1.15 10.33 -22.05
N ARG A 72 0.24 10.52 -21.08
CA ARG A 72 0.19 9.78 -19.83
C ARG A 72 -1.00 8.84 -19.83
N CYS A 73 -0.75 7.55 -19.65
CA CYS A 73 -1.80 6.54 -19.62
C CYS A 73 -2.27 6.26 -18.19
N PRO A 74 -3.53 5.83 -18.01
CA PRO A 74 -4.00 5.35 -16.73
C PRO A 74 -3.18 4.16 -16.23
N GLN A 75 -3.06 4.07 -14.92
CA GLN A 75 -2.38 2.95 -14.26
C GLN A 75 -3.42 2.03 -13.65
N TYR A 76 -3.30 0.74 -13.91
CA TYR A 76 -4.24 -0.29 -13.50
C TYR A 76 -3.58 -1.21 -12.47
N PHE A 77 -4.30 -1.46 -11.39
CA PHE A 77 -3.88 -2.35 -10.30
C PHE A 77 -5.05 -3.25 -9.90
N SER A 78 -4.72 -4.39 -9.30
CA SER A 78 -5.71 -5.32 -8.74
C SER A 78 -5.51 -5.34 -7.23
N MET A 79 -6.57 -5.10 -6.44
CA MET A 79 -6.51 -5.10 -4.98
C MET A 79 -7.77 -5.75 -4.40
N GLU A 80 -7.63 -6.39 -3.25
CA GLU A 80 -8.76 -6.88 -2.46
C GLU A 80 -9.27 -5.70 -1.63
N VAL A 81 -10.40 -5.10 -2.01
CA VAL A 81 -10.92 -3.91 -1.29
C VAL A 81 -12.31 -4.11 -0.71
N ASP A 82 -12.93 -5.26 -0.92
CA ASP A 82 -14.27 -5.57 -0.45
C ASP A 82 -14.34 -6.59 0.69
N GLY A 83 -13.19 -7.12 1.08
CA GLY A 83 -13.03 -8.10 2.15
C GLY A 83 -13.35 -9.54 1.77
N ASP A 84 -13.59 -9.85 0.49
CA ASP A 84 -13.61 -11.23 0.01
C ASP A 84 -12.29 -11.56 -0.71
N PRO A 85 -11.47 -12.49 -0.17
CA PRO A 85 -10.15 -12.81 -0.71
C PRO A 85 -10.18 -13.52 -2.07
N ASN A 86 -11.37 -13.86 -2.58
CA ASN A 86 -11.54 -14.47 -3.89
C ASN A 86 -11.94 -13.46 -4.96
N THR A 87 -12.27 -12.22 -4.57
CA THR A 87 -12.64 -11.14 -5.49
C THR A 87 -11.59 -10.06 -5.45
N PHE A 88 -11.21 -9.57 -6.64
CA PHE A 88 -10.28 -8.45 -6.76
C PHE A 88 -10.91 -7.39 -7.64
N GLU A 89 -10.92 -6.16 -7.14
CA GLU A 89 -11.32 -5.00 -7.91
C GLU A 89 -10.16 -4.49 -8.78
N SER A 90 -10.53 -3.87 -9.89
CA SER A 90 -9.59 -3.09 -10.71
C SER A 90 -9.55 -1.65 -10.23
N ILE A 91 -8.40 -1.21 -9.75
CA ILE A 91 -8.14 0.16 -9.32
C ILE A 91 -7.45 0.88 -10.48
N VAL A 92 -8.01 2.02 -10.88
CA VAL A 92 -7.49 2.81 -12.01
C VAL A 92 -7.12 4.21 -11.54
N VAL A 93 -5.84 4.56 -11.65
CA VAL A 93 -5.36 5.93 -11.44
C VAL A 93 -5.31 6.64 -12.79
N ILE A 94 -6.24 7.57 -13.01
CA ILE A 94 -6.44 8.27 -14.28
C ILE A 94 -5.71 9.61 -14.23
N PRO A 95 -4.72 9.88 -15.10
CA PRO A 95 -4.07 11.17 -15.16
C PRO A 95 -5.03 12.24 -15.73
N ILE A 96 -5.06 13.42 -15.11
CA ILE A 96 -5.89 14.55 -15.55
C ILE A 96 -5.07 15.81 -15.88
N SER A 97 -3.75 15.71 -15.74
CA SER A 97 -2.80 16.82 -15.90
C SER A 97 -1.47 16.30 -16.44
N MET A 98 -0.74 17.19 -17.11
CA MET A 98 0.63 16.94 -17.57
C MET A 98 1.60 16.72 -16.40
N THR A 99 1.35 17.30 -15.23
CA THR A 99 2.21 17.13 -14.06
C THR A 99 2.03 15.74 -13.45
N LYS A 100 3.15 15.11 -13.08
CA LYS A 100 3.11 13.83 -12.36
C LYS A 100 2.32 14.00 -11.06
N GLY A 101 1.49 13.01 -10.76
CA GLY A 101 0.74 12.95 -9.50
C GLY A 101 -0.70 13.45 -9.55
N ALA A 102 -1.09 14.32 -10.49
CA ALA A 102 -2.46 14.81 -10.57
C ALA A 102 -3.38 13.83 -11.35
N GLY A 103 -4.46 13.38 -10.72
CA GLY A 103 -5.34 12.36 -11.29
C GLY A 103 -6.67 12.19 -10.57
N LYS A 104 -7.40 11.16 -10.97
CA LYS A 104 -8.56 10.59 -10.26
C LYS A 104 -8.30 9.12 -9.98
N VAL A 105 -8.99 8.57 -9.00
CA VAL A 105 -9.01 7.13 -8.74
C VAL A 105 -10.40 6.60 -9.03
N TRP A 106 -10.47 5.53 -9.81
CA TRP A 106 -11.67 4.70 -9.99
C TRP A 106 -11.44 3.32 -9.38
N ILE A 107 -12.49 2.76 -8.81
CA ILE A 107 -12.54 1.33 -8.43
C ILE A 107 -13.64 0.68 -9.25
N ILE A 108 -13.27 -0.38 -9.95
CA ILE A 108 -14.13 -1.08 -10.90
C ILE A 108 -14.34 -2.51 -10.42
N ARG A 109 -15.61 -2.89 -10.29
CA ARG A 109 -16.05 -4.28 -10.07
C ARG A 109 -16.94 -4.69 -11.22
N GLU A 110 -16.67 -5.85 -11.82
CA GLU A 110 -17.48 -6.41 -12.91
C GLU A 110 -17.74 -5.40 -14.05
N GLY A 111 -16.73 -4.60 -14.39
CA GLY A 111 -16.83 -3.58 -15.44
C GLY A 111 -17.59 -2.31 -15.05
N LYS A 112 -18.05 -2.17 -13.80
CA LYS A 112 -18.76 -0.98 -13.28
C LYS A 112 -17.91 -0.20 -12.29
N VAL A 113 -17.88 1.13 -12.46
CA VAL A 113 -17.24 2.03 -11.50
C VAL A 113 -18.10 2.10 -10.24
N ILE A 114 -17.59 1.57 -9.12
CA ILE A 114 -18.26 1.56 -7.81
C ILE A 114 -17.71 2.64 -6.86
N PHE A 115 -16.60 3.28 -7.22
CA PHE A 115 -16.02 4.40 -6.51
C PHE A 115 -15.29 5.32 -7.49
N GLU A 116 -15.47 6.63 -7.33
CA GLU A 116 -14.74 7.65 -8.08
C GLU A 116 -14.36 8.80 -7.14
N THR A 117 -13.11 9.24 -7.22
CA THR A 117 -12.65 10.46 -6.53
C THR A 117 -12.79 11.70 -7.42
N ALA A 118 -12.84 12.86 -6.78
CA ALA A 118 -12.46 14.09 -7.46
C ALA A 118 -10.99 14.07 -7.91
N ALA A 119 -10.59 15.12 -8.62
CA ALA A 119 -9.21 15.38 -8.99
C ALA A 119 -8.34 15.62 -7.74
N LEU A 120 -7.28 14.82 -7.58
CA LEU A 120 -6.31 14.90 -6.47
C LEU A 120 -4.90 15.07 -7.03
N ALA A 121 -3.98 15.62 -6.25
CA ALA A 121 -2.56 15.66 -6.60
C ALA A 121 -1.73 14.69 -5.78
N GLN A 122 -0.64 14.23 -6.40
CA GLN A 122 0.29 13.24 -5.88
C GLN A 122 -0.39 12.06 -5.18
N ILE A 123 -1.22 11.34 -5.96
CA ILE A 123 -2.04 10.24 -5.46
C ILE A 123 -1.18 9.02 -5.09
N GLY A 124 -1.35 8.53 -3.87
CA GLY A 124 -1.02 7.18 -3.45
C GLY A 124 -2.28 6.42 -3.08
N ILE A 125 -2.35 5.12 -3.40
CA ILE A 125 -3.42 4.23 -2.96
C ILE A 125 -2.80 2.96 -2.38
N LYS A 126 -3.33 2.50 -1.24
CA LYS A 126 -2.87 1.30 -0.55
C LYS A 126 -4.07 0.50 -0.04
N GLU A 127 -4.00 -0.82 -0.13
CA GLU A 127 -4.96 -1.73 0.47
C GLU A 127 -4.92 -1.61 2.00
N ASN A 128 -6.07 -1.69 2.65
CA ASN A 128 -6.12 -1.77 4.10
C ASN A 128 -5.77 -3.18 4.58
N GLU A 129 -5.32 -3.30 5.83
CA GLU A 129 -5.02 -4.61 6.39
C GLU A 129 -6.29 -5.49 6.43
N GLY A 130 -6.21 -6.66 5.80
CA GLY A 130 -7.30 -7.62 5.72
C GLY A 130 -8.30 -7.40 4.59
N GLY A 131 -7.91 -6.69 3.51
CA GLY A 131 -8.65 -6.67 2.24
C GLY A 131 -9.99 -5.91 2.25
N ASN A 132 -10.41 -5.36 3.38
CA ASN A 132 -11.68 -4.62 3.50
C ASN A 132 -11.47 -3.10 3.41
N GLY A 133 -11.11 -2.65 2.22
CA GLY A 133 -11.02 -1.25 1.84
C GLY A 133 -9.62 -0.79 1.50
N PHE A 134 -9.45 0.53 1.44
CA PHE A 134 -8.21 1.15 0.99
C PHE A 134 -8.01 2.51 1.64
N THR A 135 -6.78 2.99 1.59
CA THR A 135 -6.39 4.34 1.99
C THR A 135 -5.85 5.09 0.77
N ILE A 136 -6.37 6.29 0.53
CA ILE A 136 -5.85 7.23 -0.46
C ILE A 136 -5.03 8.29 0.27
N SER A 137 -3.79 8.51 -0.15
CA SER A 137 -2.96 9.65 0.25
C SER A 137 -2.82 10.64 -0.90
N TYR A 138 -2.82 11.94 -0.60
CA TYR A 138 -2.77 13.00 -1.61
C TYR A 138 -2.19 14.29 -1.03
N TRP A 139 -1.69 15.16 -1.91
CA TRP A 139 -1.31 16.52 -1.56
C TRP A 139 -2.56 17.40 -1.50
N LYS A 140 -2.88 17.89 -0.31
CA LYS A 140 -3.98 18.81 -0.03
C LYS A 140 -3.62 20.26 -0.37
N ASP A 141 -2.36 20.62 -0.11
CA ASP A 141 -1.80 21.93 -0.45
C ASP A 141 -0.37 21.76 -0.96
N TRP A 142 -0.09 22.36 -2.12
CA TRP A 142 1.22 22.36 -2.78
C TRP A 142 1.76 23.77 -3.01
N SER A 143 1.23 24.76 -2.31
CA SER A 143 1.73 26.14 -2.33
C SER A 143 3.22 26.22 -2.00
N ASP A 144 3.70 25.35 -1.10
CA ASP A 144 5.12 25.07 -0.88
C ASP A 144 5.48 23.63 -1.30
N ILE A 145 6.03 23.48 -2.50
CA ILE A 145 6.45 22.18 -3.05
C ILE A 145 7.53 21.51 -2.20
N LYS A 146 8.29 22.26 -1.39
CA LYS A 146 9.32 21.69 -0.50
C LYS A 146 8.72 21.08 0.76
N ASN A 147 7.54 21.56 1.18
CA ASN A 147 6.82 21.11 2.37
C ASN A 147 5.33 20.93 2.04
N PRO A 148 4.98 19.98 1.17
CA PRO A 148 3.58 19.78 0.78
C PRO A 148 2.76 19.32 1.98
N VAL A 149 1.52 19.79 2.08
CA VAL A 149 0.58 19.29 3.08
C VAL A 149 -0.04 18.02 2.52
N VAL A 150 0.26 16.89 3.15
CA VAL A 150 -0.28 15.58 2.78
C VAL A 150 -1.48 15.25 3.65
N ALA A 151 -2.55 14.77 3.03
CA ALA A 151 -3.73 14.24 3.69
C ALA A 151 -3.96 12.79 3.28
N SER A 152 -4.72 12.05 4.08
CA SER A 152 -5.17 10.70 3.76
C SER A 152 -6.66 10.53 4.03
N ALA A 153 -7.29 9.64 3.29
CA ALA A 153 -8.69 9.25 3.44
C ALA A 153 -8.77 7.72 3.47
N GLU A 154 -9.25 7.16 4.58
CA GLU A 154 -9.41 5.71 4.77
C GLU A 154 -10.85 5.31 4.51
N TYR A 155 -11.04 4.38 3.58
CA TYR A 155 -12.33 3.83 3.19
C TYR A 155 -12.44 2.36 3.57
N LYS A 156 -13.63 1.94 4.02
CA LYS A 156 -14.00 0.53 4.20
C LYS A 156 -15.19 0.19 3.34
N TYR A 157 -15.27 -1.06 2.89
CA TYR A 157 -16.40 -1.54 2.12
C TYR A 157 -17.50 -2.04 3.05
N GLN A 158 -18.66 -1.38 3.01
CA GLN A 158 -19.81 -1.66 3.87
C GLN A 158 -21.10 -1.38 3.10
N ASP A 159 -22.09 -2.26 3.19
CA ASP A 159 -23.39 -2.11 2.52
C ASP A 159 -23.26 -1.78 1.02
N GLU A 160 -22.42 -2.56 0.32
CA GLU A 160 -22.12 -2.45 -1.11
C GLU A 160 -21.43 -1.15 -1.57
N LYS A 161 -20.95 -0.32 -0.64
CA LYS A 161 -20.30 0.96 -0.94
C LYS A 161 -19.04 1.18 -0.10
N PHE A 162 -18.18 2.08 -0.58
CA PHE A 162 -17.04 2.55 0.22
C PHE A 162 -17.45 3.71 1.12
N VAL A 163 -17.22 3.55 2.40
CA VAL A 163 -17.54 4.53 3.44
C VAL A 163 -16.25 5.06 4.03
N LEU A 164 -16.14 6.39 4.16
CA LEU A 164 -15.02 7.02 4.85
C LEU A 164 -15.09 6.67 6.34
N VAL A 165 -14.02 6.07 6.87
CA VAL A 165 -13.92 5.66 8.29
C VAL A 165 -12.79 6.36 9.04
N GLY A 166 -11.89 7.04 8.34
CA GLY A 166 -10.75 7.72 8.93
C GLY A 166 -10.10 8.72 7.99
N GLY A 167 -9.30 9.62 8.56
CA GLY A 167 -8.63 10.68 7.80
C GLY A 167 -9.54 11.84 7.41
N GLU A 168 -9.17 12.53 6.34
CA GLU A 168 -9.87 13.70 5.82
C GLU A 168 -10.81 13.33 4.67
N GLN A 169 -11.99 13.95 4.65
CA GLN A 169 -12.91 13.86 3.51
C GLN A 169 -12.22 14.35 2.25
N LEU A 170 -12.30 13.58 1.16
CA LEU A 170 -11.78 14.01 -0.13
C LEU A 170 -12.52 15.27 -0.60
N PRO A 171 -11.84 16.19 -1.29
CA PRO A 171 -12.49 17.40 -1.79
C PRO A 171 -13.58 17.03 -2.80
N ASP A 172 -14.74 17.69 -2.70
CA ASP A 172 -15.87 17.48 -3.62
C ASP A 172 -15.61 18.06 -5.02
N LYS A 173 -14.61 18.94 -5.15
CA LYS A 173 -14.22 19.62 -6.39
C LYS A 173 -12.71 19.58 -6.59
N PRO A 174 -12.23 19.60 -7.85
CA PRO A 174 -10.83 19.84 -8.12
C PRO A 174 -10.36 21.12 -7.42
N PRO A 175 -9.13 21.15 -6.88
CA PRO A 175 -8.52 22.38 -6.37
C PRO A 175 -8.07 23.35 -7.48
N PHE A 176 -8.47 23.13 -8.74
CA PHE A 176 -8.09 23.91 -9.91
C PHE A 176 -9.31 24.45 -10.64
#